data_AF-A0A6J8BKD0-F1
#
_entry.id   AF-A0A6J8BKD0-F1
#
_cell.length_a   1.000
_cell.length_b   1.000
_cell.length_c   1.000
_cell.angle_alpha   90.00
_cell.angle_beta   90.00
_cell.angle_gamma   90.00
#
_symmetry.space_group_name_H-M   'P 1'
#
loop_
_entity.id
_entity.type
_entity.pdbx_description
1 polymer ?
#
loop_
_entity_poly.entity_id
_entity_poly.type
_entity_poly.pdbx_seq_one_letter_code
_entity_poly.pdbx_strand_id
1 'polypeptide(L)'
;MIRECQQCFLATGHLNLLKENTYKCEVCTYGTDKKSNFVRHLTSSRHRHLETDAGSTKNENLKKALERQHVLQTHELTFLNRVADLLYMYNLPPWTYLKDQLPSKLSWKCKAREAINNYWKGNLQRDANSKTTLKFLCIPYLDIEKPHTIWNSLPPNIGELRKATIKARLCTGTYISITESSFLKY
;
A
#
# COMPACT_ATOMS: atom_id res chain seq x y z
N MET A 1 24.37 -32.92 16.24
CA MET A 1 24.50 -33.15 14.79
C MET A 1 24.07 -31.90 14.07
N ILE A 2 25.06 -31.10 13.68
CA ILE A 2 24.92 -29.84 12.96
C ILE A 2 24.80 -30.20 11.47
N ARG A 3 23.79 -29.65 10.79
CA ARG A 3 23.75 -29.57 9.33
C ARG A 3 23.44 -28.13 8.94
N GLU A 4 24.51 -27.39 8.70
CA GLU A 4 24.53 -26.14 7.96
C GLU A 4 24.57 -26.41 6.44
N CYS A 5 24.25 -25.37 5.66
CA CYS A 5 24.58 -25.17 4.24
C CYS A 5 23.62 -25.88 3.23
N GLN A 6 23.13 -25.27 2.13
CA GLN A 6 23.63 -24.19 1.29
C GLN A 6 22.47 -23.47 0.59
N GLN A 7 22.15 -22.22 0.95
CA GLN A 7 21.58 -21.27 -0.02
C GLN A 7 21.69 -19.78 0.35
N CYS A 8 22.53 -19.42 1.34
CA CYS A 8 22.74 -18.04 1.76
C CYS A 8 24.24 -17.72 1.79
N PHE A 9 24.87 -17.62 0.63
CA PHE A 9 26.16 -16.94 0.52
C PHE A 9 26.26 -16.33 -0.87
N LEU A 10 26.70 -15.07 -0.95
CA LEU A 10 26.94 -14.24 -2.14
C LEU A 10 25.77 -13.35 -2.62
N ALA A 11 25.49 -12.30 -1.85
CA ALA A 11 24.99 -11.03 -2.42
C ALA A 11 25.51 -9.81 -1.63
N THR A 12 26.77 -9.84 -1.22
CA THR A 12 27.54 -8.63 -0.89
C THR A 12 28.70 -8.57 -1.87
N GLY A 13 28.53 -7.75 -2.90
CA GLY A 13 29.50 -7.67 -3.99
C GLY A 13 29.19 -6.50 -4.90
N HIS A 14 29.34 -5.29 -4.37
CA HIS A 14 29.59 -4.09 -5.17
C HIS A 14 30.89 -4.34 -5.96
N LEU A 15 30.79 -4.94 -7.14
CA LEU A 15 31.85 -5.00 -8.14
C LEU A 15 31.16 -5.15 -9.50
N ASN A 16 30.82 -4.00 -10.07
CA ASN A 16 30.58 -3.88 -11.51
C ASN A 16 31.89 -4.22 -12.23
N LEU A 17 32.03 -5.51 -12.57
CA LEU A 17 33.03 -6.01 -13.47
C LEU A 17 32.51 -5.85 -14.91
N LEU A 18 32.77 -4.68 -15.49
CA LEU A 18 32.83 -4.51 -16.94
C LEU A 18 34.24 -4.04 -17.31
N LYS A 19 35.02 -5.01 -17.80
CA LYS A 19 36.03 -4.92 -18.86
C LYS A 19 36.56 -3.51 -19.17
N GLU A 20 37.58 -3.09 -18.43
CA GLU A 20 38.77 -2.36 -18.86
C GLU A 20 39.48 -1.92 -17.59
N ASN A 21 40.74 -2.29 -17.39
CA ASN A 21 41.52 -1.96 -16.19
C ASN A 21 41.97 -0.47 -16.23
N THR A 22 41.05 0.44 -16.57
CA THR A 22 41.30 1.86 -16.80
C THR A 22 40.57 2.72 -15.75
N TYR A 23 41.35 3.54 -15.06
CA TYR A 23 40.91 4.57 -14.13
C TYR A 23 40.61 5.84 -14.93
N LYS A 24 39.34 6.24 -15.02
CA LYS A 24 38.88 7.47 -15.68
C LYS A 24 38.44 8.50 -14.64
N CYS A 25 38.77 9.75 -14.85
CA CYS A 25 38.31 10.85 -14.01
C CYS A 25 36.88 11.25 -14.43
N GLU A 26 35.99 11.49 -13.47
CA GLU A 26 34.62 11.94 -13.77
C GLU A 26 34.53 13.46 -14.02
N VAL A 27 35.54 14.21 -13.58
CA VAL A 27 35.58 15.68 -13.63
C VAL A 27 36.30 16.18 -14.88
N CYS A 28 37.17 15.37 -15.49
CA CYS A 28 37.88 15.73 -16.71
C CYS A 28 38.10 14.52 -17.63
N THR A 29 38.55 14.76 -18.85
CA THR A 29 38.72 13.72 -19.89
C THR A 29 39.94 12.79 -19.67
N TYR A 30 40.59 12.85 -18.50
CA TYR A 30 41.78 12.05 -18.20
C TYR A 30 41.44 10.59 -17.87
N GLY A 31 42.16 9.65 -18.50
CA GLY A 31 42.06 8.23 -18.21
C GLY A 31 43.43 7.54 -18.25
N THR A 32 43.66 6.58 -17.37
CA THR A 32 44.92 5.80 -17.29
C THR A 32 44.64 4.38 -16.85
N ASP A 33 45.46 3.43 -17.29
CA ASP A 33 45.47 2.04 -16.85
C ASP A 33 46.15 1.81 -15.48
N LYS A 34 46.80 2.84 -14.92
CA LYS A 34 47.61 2.72 -13.68
C LYS A 34 47.06 3.56 -12.53
N LYS A 35 46.79 2.90 -11.40
CA LYS A 35 46.29 3.53 -10.17
C LYS A 35 47.18 4.66 -9.66
N SER A 36 48.51 4.49 -9.72
CA SER A 36 49.48 5.50 -9.25
C SER A 36 49.42 6.79 -10.07
N ASN A 37 49.22 6.69 -11.38
CA ASN A 37 49.03 7.85 -12.25
C ASN A 37 47.70 8.55 -11.99
N PHE A 38 46.64 7.77 -11.72
CA PHE A 38 45.33 8.31 -11.37
C PHE A 38 45.37 9.10 -10.05
N VAL A 39 46.02 8.55 -9.01
CA VAL A 39 46.18 9.24 -7.72
C VAL A 39 47.00 10.53 -7.87
N ARG A 40 48.08 10.51 -8.66
CA ARG A 40 48.88 11.72 -8.96
C ARG A 40 48.09 12.76 -9.78
N HIS A 41 47.15 12.31 -10.61
CA HIS A 41 46.26 13.20 -11.34
C HIS A 41 45.31 13.96 -10.41
N LEU A 42 44.70 13.27 -9.42
CA LEU A 42 43.79 13.90 -8.45
C LEU A 42 44.47 15.01 -7.63
N THR A 43 45.79 14.89 -7.39
CA THR A 43 46.56 15.90 -6.65
C THR A 43 47.09 17.03 -7.54
N SER A 44 46.97 16.95 -8.86
CA SER A 44 47.40 17.98 -9.79
C SER A 44 46.61 19.28 -9.62
N SER A 45 47.30 20.42 -9.65
CA SER A 45 46.68 21.74 -9.58
C SER A 45 45.59 21.93 -10.65
N ARG A 46 45.71 21.29 -11.81
CA ARG A 46 44.71 21.37 -12.90
C ARG A 46 43.40 20.64 -12.58
N HIS A 47 43.45 19.56 -11.80
CA HIS A 47 42.25 18.84 -11.33
C HIS A 47 41.57 19.61 -10.20
N ARG A 48 42.38 20.16 -9.28
CA ARG A 48 41.92 20.86 -8.08
C ARG A 48 41.05 22.09 -8.36
N HIS A 49 41.30 22.81 -9.46
CA HIS A 49 40.47 23.94 -9.88
C HIS A 49 39.15 23.52 -10.56
N LEU A 50 39.07 22.31 -11.13
CA LEU A 50 37.84 21.81 -11.76
C LEU A 50 36.90 21.18 -10.72
N GLU A 51 37.43 20.62 -9.62
CA GLU A 51 36.61 20.09 -8.52
C GLU A 51 35.87 21.17 -7.74
N THR A 52 36.44 22.39 -7.64
CA THR A 52 35.80 23.51 -6.94
C THR A 52 34.53 23.99 -7.64
N ASP A 53 34.47 23.90 -8.97
CA ASP A 53 33.29 24.31 -9.75
C ASP A 53 32.23 23.19 -9.83
N ALA A 54 32.64 21.92 -9.87
CA ALA A 54 31.73 20.77 -9.89
C ALA A 54 31.09 20.46 -8.51
N GLY A 55 31.72 20.86 -7.41
CA GLY A 55 31.20 20.70 -6.05
C GLY A 55 29.95 21.55 -5.75
N SER A 56 29.83 22.71 -6.40
CA SER A 56 28.69 23.62 -6.21
C SER A 56 27.38 23.03 -6.75
N THR A 57 27.42 22.39 -7.93
CA THR A 57 26.25 21.80 -8.59
C THR A 57 25.76 20.53 -7.89
N LYS A 58 26.65 19.73 -7.28
CA LYS A 58 26.25 18.53 -6.51
C LYS A 58 25.50 18.92 -5.22
N ASN A 59 25.93 19.98 -4.55
CA ASN A 59 25.32 20.45 -3.30
C ASN A 59 23.92 21.05 -3.53
N GLU A 60 23.73 21.75 -4.65
CA GLU A 60 22.42 22.29 -5.03
C GLU A 60 21.43 21.19 -5.45
N ASN A 61 21.89 20.16 -6.16
CA ASN A 61 21.05 19.00 -6.49
C ASN A 61 20.70 18.15 -5.27
N LEU A 62 21.62 18.03 -4.30
CA LEU A 62 21.36 17.37 -3.03
C LEU A 62 20.34 18.14 -2.20
N LYS A 63 20.45 19.48 -2.18
CA LYS A 63 19.49 20.37 -1.52
C LYS A 63 18.10 20.28 -2.15
N LYS A 64 18.02 20.29 -3.49
CA LYS A 64 16.76 20.06 -4.23
C LYS A 64 16.19 18.65 -4.03
N ALA A 65 17.03 17.62 -3.85
CA ALA A 65 16.58 16.27 -3.53
C ALA A 65 16.04 16.15 -2.09
N LEU A 66 16.70 16.80 -1.13
CA LEU A 66 16.23 16.93 0.25
C LEU A 66 14.92 17.70 0.35
N GLU A 67 14.78 18.80 -0.40
CA GLU A 67 13.53 19.57 -0.48
C GLU A 67 12.39 18.74 -1.10
N ARG A 68 12.66 17.93 -2.14
CA ARG A 68 11.69 16.96 -2.69
C ARG A 68 11.28 15.90 -1.65
N GLN A 69 12.21 15.40 -0.85
CA GLN A 69 11.90 14.45 0.23
C GLN A 69 11.08 15.09 1.36
N HIS A 70 11.34 16.36 1.69
CA HIS A 70 10.59 17.09 2.72
C HIS A 70 9.14 17.39 2.31
N VAL A 71 8.89 17.60 1.01
CA VAL A 71 7.53 17.71 0.43
C VAL A 71 6.80 16.34 0.41
N LEU A 72 7.53 15.22 0.43
CA LEU A 72 6.96 13.89 0.54
C LEU A 72 6.68 13.48 2.01
N GLN A 73 7.44 14.02 2.99
CA GLN A 73 7.19 13.80 4.42
C GLN A 73 5.81 14.30 4.88
N THR A 74 5.26 15.35 4.25
CA THR A 74 3.89 15.80 4.52
C THR A 74 2.85 14.76 4.08
N HIS A 75 3.16 13.90 3.10
CA HIS A 75 2.28 12.83 2.65
C HIS A 75 2.46 11.52 3.44
N GLU A 76 3.64 11.21 3.97
CA GLU A 76 3.84 10.02 4.82
C GLU A 76 3.02 10.07 6.12
N LEU A 77 2.91 11.26 6.73
CA LEU A 77 2.00 11.46 7.86
C LEU A 77 0.55 11.20 7.46
N THR A 78 0.11 11.57 6.25
CA THR A 78 -1.26 11.29 5.80
C THR A 78 -1.53 9.79 5.62
N PHE A 79 -0.56 9.03 5.13
CA PHE A 79 -0.72 7.58 4.98
C PHE A 79 -0.75 6.89 6.34
N LEU A 80 0.21 7.18 7.22
CA LEU A 80 0.26 6.59 8.55
C LEU A 80 -0.95 6.98 9.40
N ASN A 81 -1.43 8.22 9.29
CA ASN A 81 -2.65 8.65 9.96
C ASN A 81 -3.86 7.90 9.41
N ARG A 82 -4.00 7.73 8.09
CA ARG A 82 -5.08 6.91 7.52
C ARG A 82 -5.02 5.46 8.00
N VAL A 83 -3.83 4.87 8.09
CA VAL A 83 -3.67 3.52 8.62
C VAL A 83 -4.05 3.48 10.10
N ALA A 84 -3.65 4.47 10.90
CA ALA A 84 -4.04 4.59 12.29
C ALA A 84 -5.56 4.73 12.45
N ASP A 85 -6.21 5.55 11.62
CA ASP A 85 -7.66 5.72 11.60
C ASP A 85 -8.38 4.41 11.25
N LEU A 86 -7.87 3.65 10.27
CA LEU A 86 -8.41 2.33 9.93
C LEU A 86 -8.25 1.35 11.11
N LEU A 87 -7.08 1.31 11.75
CA LEU A 87 -6.86 0.45 12.91
C LEU A 87 -7.82 0.80 14.04
N TYR A 88 -8.01 2.10 14.31
CA TYR A 88 -8.94 2.58 15.32
C TYR A 88 -10.40 2.23 14.97
N MET A 89 -10.84 2.51 13.74
CA MET A 89 -12.21 2.23 13.29
C MET A 89 -12.60 0.75 13.44
N TYR A 90 -11.67 -0.17 13.16
CA TYR A 90 -11.91 -1.60 13.28
C TYR A 90 -11.56 -2.18 14.66
N ASN A 91 -11.24 -1.35 15.67
CA ASN A 91 -10.77 -1.77 16.99
C ASN A 91 -9.57 -2.76 16.93
N LEU A 92 -8.67 -2.53 15.98
CA LEU A 92 -7.43 -3.28 15.85
C LEU A 92 -6.33 -2.68 16.73
N PRO A 93 -5.36 -3.49 17.21
CA PRO A 93 -4.28 -2.99 18.03
C PRO A 93 -3.46 -1.94 17.26
N PRO A 94 -3.04 -0.86 17.93
CA PRO A 94 -2.22 0.17 17.31
C PRO A 94 -0.87 -0.40 16.89
N TRP A 95 -0.23 0.23 15.90
CA TRP A 95 1.03 -0.25 15.33
C TRP A 95 2.15 -0.41 16.37
N THR A 96 2.10 0.34 17.47
CA THR A 96 3.06 0.25 18.59
C THR A 96 3.04 -1.14 19.22
N TYR A 97 1.86 -1.73 19.42
CA TYR A 97 1.71 -3.08 19.97
C TYR A 97 2.24 -4.16 19.01
N LEU A 98 2.15 -3.93 17.70
CA LEU A 98 2.65 -4.84 16.68
C LEU A 98 4.18 -4.87 16.60
N LYS A 99 4.87 -3.83 17.10
CA LYS A 99 6.33 -3.78 17.13
C LYS A 99 6.90 -4.74 18.17
N ASP A 100 6.22 -4.88 19.30
CA ASP A 100 6.68 -5.69 20.44
C ASP A 100 6.35 -7.18 20.26
N GLN A 101 5.28 -7.49 19.54
CA GLN A 101 4.89 -8.85 19.18
C GLN A 101 4.57 -8.91 17.70
N LEU A 102 5.48 -9.45 16.89
CA LEU A 102 5.28 -9.57 15.44
C LEU A 102 4.41 -10.81 15.14
N PRO A 103 3.09 -10.67 14.91
CA PRO A 103 2.29 -11.82 14.52
C PRO A 103 2.76 -12.35 13.16
N SER A 104 2.57 -13.65 12.92
CA SER A 104 2.75 -14.17 11.58
C SER A 104 1.80 -13.45 10.60
N LYS A 105 2.25 -13.27 9.35
CA LYS A 105 1.45 -12.62 8.30
C LYS A 105 0.05 -13.22 8.17
N LEU A 106 -0.07 -14.54 8.32
CA LEU A 106 -1.35 -15.26 8.29
C LEU A 106 -2.22 -14.93 9.50
N SER A 107 -1.65 -14.97 10.71
CA SER A 107 -2.38 -14.64 11.95
C SER A 107 -2.93 -13.22 11.93
N TRP A 108 -2.11 -12.25 11.50
CA TRP A 108 -2.55 -10.86 11.35
C TRP A 108 -3.67 -10.72 10.32
N LYS A 109 -3.55 -11.37 9.16
CA LYS A 109 -4.59 -11.35 8.13
C LYS A 109 -5.92 -11.90 8.65
N CYS A 110 -5.90 -12.98 9.44
CA CYS A 110 -7.09 -13.53 10.06
C CYS A 110 -7.72 -12.54 11.05
N LYS A 111 -6.91 -11.97 11.97
CA LYS A 111 -7.40 -10.98 12.95
C LYS A 111 -8.00 -9.74 12.28
N ALA A 112 -7.32 -9.19 11.27
CA ALA A 112 -7.79 -8.04 10.52
C ALA A 112 -9.12 -8.34 9.81
N ARG A 113 -9.22 -9.51 9.15
CA ARG A 113 -10.46 -9.94 8.51
C ARG A 113 -11.60 -10.08 9.52
N GLU A 114 -11.36 -10.74 10.64
CA GLU A 114 -12.36 -10.94 11.69
C GLU A 114 -12.87 -9.60 12.24
N ALA A 115 -11.97 -8.67 12.55
CA ALA A 115 -12.33 -7.34 13.04
C ALA A 115 -13.18 -6.55 12.04
N ILE A 116 -12.77 -6.56 10.75
CA ILE A 116 -13.52 -5.91 9.67
C ILE A 116 -14.91 -6.55 9.52
N ASN A 117 -15.00 -7.87 9.50
CA ASN A 117 -16.27 -8.60 9.39
C ASN A 117 -17.19 -8.28 10.57
N ASN A 118 -16.68 -8.28 11.80
CA ASN A 118 -17.46 -7.97 12.98
C ASN A 118 -18.00 -6.53 12.95
N TYR A 119 -17.18 -5.56 12.55
CA TYR A 119 -17.59 -4.17 12.41
C TYR A 119 -18.75 -4.03 11.41
N TRP A 120 -18.58 -4.57 10.20
CA TRP A 120 -19.60 -4.47 9.16
C TRP A 120 -20.84 -5.29 9.48
N LYS A 121 -20.71 -6.42 10.18
CA LYS A 121 -21.86 -7.23 10.63
C LYS A 121 -22.69 -6.45 11.64
N GLY A 122 -22.04 -5.79 12.60
CA GLY A 122 -22.70 -4.87 13.52
C GLY A 122 -23.37 -3.71 12.80
N ASN A 123 -22.70 -3.12 11.81
CA ASN A 123 -23.29 -2.04 11.02
C ASN A 123 -24.52 -2.50 10.22
N LEU A 124 -24.42 -3.64 9.55
CA LEU A 124 -25.50 -4.24 8.78
C LEU A 124 -26.70 -4.59 9.69
N GLN A 125 -26.43 -5.10 10.89
CA GLN A 125 -27.46 -5.37 11.89
C GLN A 125 -28.16 -4.08 12.35
N ARG A 126 -27.40 -3.00 12.60
CA ARG A 126 -27.98 -1.69 12.96
C ARG A 126 -28.84 -1.14 11.83
N ASP A 127 -28.36 -1.21 10.59
CA ASP A 127 -29.10 -0.77 9.41
C ASP A 127 -30.36 -1.63 9.17
N ALA A 128 -30.27 -2.94 9.43
CA ALA A 128 -31.40 -3.85 9.36
C ALA A 128 -32.45 -3.57 10.44
N ASN A 129 -32.00 -3.23 11.66
CA ASN A 129 -32.88 -2.89 12.77
C ASN A 129 -33.53 -1.49 12.58
N SER A 130 -32.86 -0.56 11.89
CA SER A 130 -33.40 0.79 11.66
C SER A 130 -34.51 0.80 10.59
N LYS A 131 -34.51 -0.16 9.67
CA LYS A 131 -35.52 -0.27 8.61
C LYS A 131 -36.55 -1.34 8.95
N THR A 132 -37.79 -0.93 9.18
CA THR A 132 -38.92 -1.83 9.47
C THR A 132 -39.17 -2.88 8.38
N THR A 133 -38.80 -2.57 7.12
CA THR A 133 -38.92 -3.47 5.97
C THR A 133 -37.81 -4.53 5.89
N LEU A 134 -36.67 -4.32 6.57
CA LEU A 134 -35.56 -5.28 6.61
C LEU A 134 -35.81 -6.46 7.57
N LYS A 135 -36.81 -6.35 8.46
CA LYS A 135 -37.35 -7.47 9.26
C LYS A 135 -37.64 -8.71 8.41
N PHE A 136 -38.10 -8.53 7.16
CA PHE A 136 -38.51 -9.62 6.29
C PHE A 136 -37.35 -10.39 5.66
N LEU A 137 -36.13 -9.85 5.71
CA LEU A 137 -34.92 -10.50 5.21
C LEU A 137 -34.27 -11.42 6.25
N CYS A 138 -34.94 -11.73 7.36
CA CYS A 138 -34.45 -12.61 8.43
C CYS A 138 -33.00 -12.30 8.83
N ILE A 139 -32.84 -11.22 9.59
CA ILE A 139 -31.55 -10.63 9.97
C ILE A 139 -30.48 -11.62 10.49
N PRO A 140 -30.82 -12.72 11.22
CA PRO A 140 -29.82 -13.71 11.64
C PRO A 140 -29.03 -14.39 10.52
N TYR A 141 -29.52 -14.36 9.27
CA TYR A 141 -28.87 -14.99 8.12
C TYR A 141 -28.07 -14.00 7.26
N LEU A 142 -27.97 -12.72 7.67
CA LEU A 142 -27.12 -11.73 7.02
C LEU A 142 -25.68 -11.92 7.50
N ASP A 143 -24.98 -12.83 6.84
CA ASP A 143 -23.54 -13.01 7.02
C ASP A 143 -22.79 -12.34 5.86
N ILE A 144 -21.64 -11.72 6.16
CA ILE A 144 -20.84 -11.03 5.14
C ILE A 144 -20.12 -12.04 4.24
N GLU A 145 -19.76 -13.20 4.80
CA GLU A 145 -18.98 -14.20 4.08
C GLU A 145 -19.86 -15.07 3.17
N LYS A 146 -21.18 -15.08 3.36
CA LYS A 146 -22.08 -15.97 2.65
C LYS A 146 -23.22 -15.19 1.99
N PRO A 147 -23.50 -15.44 0.71
CA PRO A 147 -24.71 -14.91 0.10
C PRO A 147 -25.94 -15.41 0.87
N HIS A 148 -26.91 -14.53 1.05
CA HIS A 148 -28.15 -14.86 1.75
C HIS A 148 -28.89 -16.01 1.05
N THR A 149 -29.66 -16.78 1.81
CA THR A 149 -30.36 -18.00 1.35
C THR A 149 -31.22 -17.77 0.12
N ILE A 150 -31.83 -16.58 -0.01
CA ILE A 150 -32.63 -16.16 -1.18
C ILE A 150 -31.84 -16.32 -2.49
N TRP A 151 -30.53 -16.06 -2.49
CA TRP A 151 -29.71 -16.21 -3.70
C TRP A 151 -29.19 -17.64 -3.89
N ASN A 152 -29.00 -18.39 -2.80
CA ASN A 152 -28.56 -19.80 -2.87
C ASN A 152 -29.68 -20.75 -3.34
N SER A 153 -30.95 -20.39 -3.11
CA SER A 153 -32.09 -21.21 -3.53
C SER A 153 -32.49 -21.02 -4.99
N LEU A 154 -31.84 -20.11 -5.73
CA LEU A 154 -32.23 -19.80 -7.10
C LEU A 154 -31.58 -20.77 -8.09
N PRO A 155 -32.30 -21.17 -9.14
CA PRO A 155 -31.66 -21.84 -10.27
C PRO A 155 -30.62 -20.90 -10.91
N PRO A 156 -29.61 -21.43 -11.62
CA PRO A 156 -28.59 -20.64 -12.33
C PRO A 156 -29.18 -19.97 -13.58
N ASN A 157 -30.23 -19.18 -13.40
CA ASN A 157 -30.94 -18.43 -14.44
C ASN A 157 -30.84 -16.94 -14.11
N ILE A 158 -30.27 -16.17 -15.03
CA ILE A 158 -30.05 -14.72 -14.87
C ILE A 158 -31.37 -13.97 -14.65
N GLY A 159 -32.47 -14.42 -15.28
CA GLY A 159 -33.80 -13.83 -15.11
C GLY A 159 -34.31 -13.95 -13.67
N GLU A 160 -34.16 -15.13 -13.06
CA GLU A 160 -34.55 -15.36 -11.67
C GLU A 160 -33.65 -14.60 -10.69
N LEU A 161 -32.34 -14.52 -10.96
CA LEU A 161 -31.40 -13.70 -10.19
C LEU A 161 -31.80 -12.22 -10.19
N ARG A 162 -32.21 -11.68 -11.35
CA ARG A 162 -32.69 -10.30 -11.48
C ARG A 162 -33.98 -10.09 -10.69
N LYS A 163 -34.95 -10.99 -10.81
CA LYS A 163 -36.22 -10.91 -10.05
C LYS A 163 -35.98 -10.92 -8.55
N ALA A 164 -35.12 -11.82 -8.05
CA ALA A 164 -34.76 -11.89 -6.64
C ALA A 164 -34.05 -10.60 -6.16
N THR A 165 -33.16 -10.04 -6.99
CA THR A 165 -32.48 -8.78 -6.71
C THR A 165 -33.47 -7.61 -6.61
N ILE A 166 -34.44 -7.53 -7.52
CA ILE A 166 -35.50 -6.50 -7.47
C ILE A 166 -36.33 -6.64 -6.21
N LYS A 167 -36.76 -7.87 -5.86
CA LYS A 167 -37.50 -8.14 -4.62
C LYS A 167 -36.71 -7.73 -3.39
N ALA A 168 -35.42 -8.09 -3.32
CA ALA A 168 -34.54 -7.69 -2.22
C ALA A 168 -34.45 -6.16 -2.11
N ARG A 169 -34.27 -5.44 -3.23
CA ARG A 169 -34.22 -3.97 -3.27
C ARG A 169 -35.52 -3.30 -2.80
N LEU A 170 -36.66 -3.88 -3.18
CA LEU A 170 -37.98 -3.43 -2.70
C LEU A 170 -38.09 -3.61 -1.18
N CYS A 171 -37.68 -4.78 -0.66
CA CYS A 171 -37.68 -5.03 0.78
C CYS A 171 -36.68 -4.14 1.55
N THR A 172 -35.56 -3.75 0.96
CA THR A 172 -34.56 -2.89 1.61
C THR A 172 -34.89 -1.40 1.56
N GLY A 173 -35.98 -1.01 0.88
CA GLY A 173 -36.37 0.39 0.68
C GLY A 173 -35.33 1.19 -0.11
N THR A 174 -34.48 0.52 -0.89
CA THR A 174 -33.45 1.18 -1.74
C THR A 174 -33.90 1.29 -3.19
N TYR A 175 -35.16 0.96 -3.47
CA TYR A 175 -35.78 1.32 -4.72
C TYR A 175 -36.09 2.81 -4.67
N ILE A 176 -35.18 3.63 -5.23
CA ILE A 176 -35.48 5.02 -5.54
C ILE A 176 -36.59 4.96 -6.59
N SER A 177 -37.81 5.22 -6.17
CA SER A 177 -38.90 5.49 -7.10
C SER A 177 -38.44 6.64 -7.98
N ILE A 178 -38.33 6.39 -9.28
CA ILE A 178 -37.88 7.34 -10.32
C ILE A 178 -38.72 8.64 -10.33
N THR A 179 -39.80 8.70 -9.55
CA THR A 179 -40.68 9.86 -9.38
C THR A 179 -40.02 11.10 -8.78
N GLU A 180 -38.84 11.01 -8.15
CA GLU A 180 -38.16 12.19 -7.57
C GLU A 180 -36.99 12.75 -8.42
N SER A 181 -36.64 12.14 -9.56
CA SER A 181 -35.53 12.66 -10.40
C SER A 181 -35.91 13.87 -11.26
N SER A 182 -37.16 14.35 -11.19
CA SER A 182 -37.65 15.52 -11.89
C SER A 182 -37.59 16.84 -11.09
N PHE A 183 -37.15 16.83 -9.82
CA PHE A 183 -37.15 18.05 -8.98
C PHE A 183 -35.81 18.79 -8.84
N LEU A 184 -34.75 18.37 -9.55
CA LEU A 184 -33.48 19.11 -9.62
C LEU A 184 -33.10 19.47 -11.06
N LYS A 185 -34.04 20.11 -11.75
CA LYS A 185 -33.76 20.92 -12.94
C LYS A 185 -34.56 22.21 -12.85
N TYR A 186 -34.16 23.14 -11.98
CA TYR A 186 -34.31 24.60 -12.18
C TYR A 186 -33.33 25.32 -11.26
#